data_AF-A0ABD5ISN1-F1
#
_entry.id   AF-A0ABD5ISN1-F1
#
_cell.length_a   1.000
_cell.length_b   1.000
_cell.length_c   1.000
_cell.angle_alpha   90.00
_cell.angle_beta   90.00
_cell.angle_gamma   90.00
#
_symmetry.space_group_name_H-M   'P 1'
#
loop_
_entity.id
_entity.type
_entity.pdbx_description
1 polymer ?
#
loop_
_entity_poly.entity_id
_entity_poly.type
_entity_poly.pdbx_seq_one_letter_code
_entity_poly.pdbx_strand_id
1 'polypeptide(L)'
;MFEKCEAIVLRTIDYGETHKIVTLLTREWGKVAVMARGAKKPNSRLSSVTHLFTYGHYLIQKSRGVGSLHQGEIIDALRGIREDIFATAYASYVVELTDKIMEERRPNPYLFELLLQTLKYMNDGLDLEILTYIYEMKMLRVIGLPPSLDGCAVCGRSEGRFSFSIKEGGFLCDQCEEKDPYRFSLSSAAVRLLRLFYHLDLSRLGKISVKKETKNELHHVISAYYDEYSGLSLKTKRFLEQIEQLKSRLQ
;
A
#
# COMPACT_ATOMS: atom_id res chain seq x y z
N MET A 1 9.74 -30.45 -2.74
CA MET A 1 11.02 -29.91 -3.22
C MET A 1 11.23 -28.54 -2.57
N PHE A 2 12.47 -28.16 -2.25
CA PHE A 2 12.78 -26.82 -1.78
C PHE A 2 12.96 -25.90 -2.98
N GLU A 3 12.40 -24.69 -2.90
CA GLU A 3 12.45 -23.69 -3.96
C GLU A 3 12.90 -22.36 -3.35
N LYS A 4 13.76 -21.64 -4.07
CA LYS A 4 14.26 -20.31 -3.67
C LYS A 4 13.37 -19.23 -4.29
N CYS A 5 12.98 -18.23 -3.51
CA CYS A 5 12.31 -17.02 -4.01
C CYS A 5 12.91 -15.75 -3.43
N GLU A 6 12.60 -14.65 -4.08
CA GLU A 6 12.71 -13.30 -3.53
C GLU A 6 11.36 -12.87 -2.94
N ALA A 7 11.34 -12.36 -1.71
CA ALA A 7 10.10 -12.07 -1.01
C ALA A 7 10.16 -10.89 -0.05
N ILE A 8 8.98 -10.34 0.23
CA ILE A 8 8.72 -9.35 1.29
C ILE A 8 7.78 -9.98 2.32
N VAL A 9 8.10 -9.85 3.61
CA VAL A 9 7.24 -10.31 4.70
C VAL A 9 6.05 -9.37 4.86
N LEU A 10 4.86 -9.83 4.48
CA LEU A 10 3.60 -9.07 4.60
C LEU A 10 2.94 -9.22 5.98
N ARG A 11 3.05 -10.39 6.59
CA ARG A 11 2.35 -10.67 7.85
C ARG A 11 3.06 -11.77 8.62
N THR A 12 3.08 -11.62 9.94
CA THR A 12 3.67 -12.61 10.84
C THR A 12 2.70 -12.87 11.98
N ILE A 13 2.39 -14.14 12.22
CA ILE A 13 1.51 -14.59 13.30
C ILE A 13 2.27 -15.61 14.14
N ASP A 14 2.22 -15.46 15.45
CA ASP A 14 2.76 -16.46 16.37
C ASP A 14 1.95 -17.76 16.31
N TYR A 15 2.64 -18.89 16.21
CA TYR A 15 2.02 -20.21 16.18
C TYR A 15 2.64 -21.09 17.26
N GLY A 16 1.85 -21.35 18.30
CA GLY A 16 2.34 -22.00 19.52
C GLY A 16 3.46 -21.20 20.19
N GLU A 17 4.27 -21.90 20.97
CA GLU A 17 5.31 -21.26 21.79
C GLU A 17 6.53 -20.85 20.96
N THR A 18 6.92 -21.67 19.98
CA THR A 18 8.23 -21.53 19.33
C THR A 18 8.18 -21.19 17.84
N HIS A 19 7.01 -21.16 17.19
CA HIS A 19 6.89 -21.03 15.74
C HIS A 19 6.17 -19.75 15.32
N LYS A 20 6.30 -19.40 14.03
CA LYS A 20 5.54 -18.34 13.37
C LYS A 20 4.94 -18.84 12.07
N ILE A 21 3.76 -18.36 11.70
CA ILE A 21 3.24 -18.41 10.33
C ILE A 21 3.54 -17.06 9.69
N VAL A 22 4.18 -17.09 8.53
CA VAL A 22 4.66 -15.91 7.81
C VAL A 22 4.01 -15.89 6.44
N THR A 23 3.36 -14.79 6.10
CA THR A 23 2.84 -14.53 4.75
C THR A 23 3.89 -13.72 4.00
N LEU A 24 4.37 -14.30 2.90
CA LEU A 24 5.35 -13.72 2.00
C LEU A 24 4.65 -13.27 0.72
N LEU A 25 4.91 -12.05 0.27
CA LEU A 25 4.72 -11.69 -1.14
C LEU A 25 5.98 -12.08 -1.88
N THR A 26 5.89 -13.10 -2.73
CA THR A 26 7.02 -13.56 -3.54
C THR A 26 6.94 -12.98 -4.94
N ARG A 27 8.09 -12.67 -5.54
CA ARG A 27 8.17 -12.18 -6.92
C ARG A 27 7.70 -13.25 -7.91
N GLU A 28 8.03 -14.51 -7.62
CA GLU A 28 7.89 -15.65 -8.54
C GLU A 28 6.51 -16.31 -8.48
N TRP A 29 5.86 -16.30 -7.31
CA TRP A 29 4.64 -17.06 -7.08
C TRP A 29 3.52 -16.24 -6.46
N GLY A 30 3.70 -14.93 -6.25
CA GLY A 30 2.71 -14.11 -5.55
C GLY A 30 2.66 -14.46 -4.06
N LYS A 31 1.47 -14.42 -3.46
CA LYS A 31 1.33 -14.59 -2.02
C LYS A 31 1.42 -16.05 -1.58
N VAL A 32 2.29 -16.34 -0.61
CA VAL A 32 2.53 -17.67 -0.03
C VAL A 32 2.61 -17.60 1.49
N ALA A 33 1.91 -18.50 2.19
CA ALA A 33 2.04 -18.68 3.63
C ALA A 33 3.01 -19.82 3.97
N VAL A 34 3.94 -19.59 4.90
CA VAL A 34 4.95 -20.58 5.33
C VAL A 34 5.08 -20.62 6.85
N MET A 35 5.30 -21.81 7.39
CA MET A 35 5.60 -22.01 8.81
C MET A 35 7.11 -21.91 9.04
N ALA A 36 7.52 -20.95 9.87
CA ALA A 36 8.87 -20.78 10.34
C ALA A 36 9.05 -21.47 11.70
N ARG A 37 9.47 -22.74 11.66
CA ARG A 37 9.62 -23.56 12.86
C ARG A 37 10.80 -23.08 13.69
N GLY A 38 10.54 -22.81 14.96
CA GLY A 38 11.56 -22.36 15.91
C GLY A 38 11.91 -20.88 15.77
N ALA A 39 11.21 -20.09 14.95
CA ALA A 39 11.51 -18.67 14.75
C ALA A 39 11.45 -17.82 16.02
N LYS A 40 10.73 -18.26 17.07
CA LYS A 40 10.66 -17.56 18.37
C LYS A 40 11.76 -17.96 19.36
N LYS A 41 12.61 -18.95 19.03
CA LYS A 41 13.70 -19.36 19.92
C LYS A 41 14.81 -18.29 19.94
N PRO A 42 15.44 -18.00 21.10
CA PRO A 42 16.43 -16.91 21.23
C PRO A 42 17.55 -16.90 20.18
N ASN A 43 18.05 -18.07 19.77
CA ASN A 43 19.15 -18.22 18.81
C ASN A 43 18.69 -18.72 17.43
N SER A 44 17.43 -18.49 17.07
CA SER A 44 16.88 -18.96 15.81
C SER A 44 17.40 -18.14 14.63
N ARG A 45 17.97 -18.84 13.63
CA ARG A 45 18.32 -18.24 12.34
C ARG A 45 17.11 -17.72 11.56
N LEU A 46 15.90 -18.17 11.93
CA LEU A 46 14.64 -17.72 11.33
C LEU A 46 14.00 -16.54 12.07
N SER A 47 14.57 -16.06 13.17
CA SER A 47 13.93 -14.99 13.97
C SER A 47 13.85 -13.67 13.20
N SER A 48 15.01 -13.15 12.78
CA SER A 48 15.11 -11.85 12.08
C SER A 48 14.46 -11.86 10.70
N VAL A 49 14.63 -12.94 9.93
CA VAL A 49 14.12 -13.04 8.55
C VAL A 49 12.59 -13.09 8.47
N THR A 50 11.92 -13.29 9.61
CA THR A 50 10.45 -13.36 9.70
C THR A 50 9.84 -12.10 10.32
N HIS A 51 10.63 -11.05 10.50
CA HIS A 51 10.13 -9.73 10.90
C HIS A 51 9.34 -9.09 9.76
N LEU A 52 8.29 -8.37 10.12
CA LEU A 52 7.48 -7.60 9.18
C LEU A 52 8.35 -6.65 8.35
N PHE A 53 7.98 -6.47 7.09
CA PHE A 53 8.66 -5.65 6.08
C PHE A 53 9.97 -6.21 5.55
N THR A 54 10.55 -7.24 6.17
CA THR A 54 11.85 -7.78 5.74
C THR A 54 11.79 -8.22 4.29
N TYR A 55 12.74 -7.74 3.51
CA TYR A 55 12.95 -8.07 2.11
C TYR A 55 14.20 -8.94 1.97
N GLY A 56 14.08 -10.06 1.26
CA GLY A 56 15.18 -11.00 1.14
C GLY A 56 14.91 -12.20 0.26
N HIS A 57 15.87 -13.14 0.28
CA HIS A 57 15.72 -14.44 -0.35
C HIS A 57 15.27 -15.49 0.67
N TYR A 58 14.36 -16.37 0.25
CA TYR A 58 13.78 -17.40 1.11
C TYR A 58 13.86 -18.76 0.43
N LEU A 59 14.25 -19.79 1.19
CA LEU A 59 14.18 -21.19 0.77
C LEU A 59 12.96 -21.83 1.42
N ILE A 60 11.96 -22.15 0.61
CA ILE A 60 10.66 -22.63 1.09
C ILE A 60 10.30 -23.98 0.47
N GLN A 61 9.46 -24.72 1.17
CA GLN A 61 8.69 -25.82 0.60
C GLN A 61 7.23 -25.37 0.51
N LYS A 62 6.74 -25.14 -0.71
CA LYS A 62 5.33 -24.76 -0.95
C LYS A 62 4.40 -25.93 -0.60
N SER A 63 3.21 -25.59 -0.11
CA SER A 63 2.07 -26.51 0.13
C SER A 63 0.82 -25.87 -0.47
N ARG A 64 -0.32 -26.59 -0.59
CA ARG A 64 -1.64 -25.98 -0.93
C ARG A 64 -2.20 -25.08 0.17
N GLY A 65 -1.79 -25.30 1.42
CA GLY A 65 -2.03 -24.40 2.54
C GLY A 65 -0.73 -23.74 2.99
N VAL A 66 -0.42 -23.88 4.27
CA VAL A 66 0.82 -23.38 4.86
C VAL A 66 2.00 -24.29 4.47
N GLY A 67 3.00 -23.72 3.78
CA GLY A 67 4.26 -24.37 3.46
C GLY A 67 5.23 -24.38 4.65
N SER A 68 6.49 -24.72 4.41
CA SER A 68 7.56 -24.65 5.42
C SER A 68 8.66 -23.69 4.98
N LEU A 69 9.14 -22.86 5.91
CA LEU A 69 10.30 -21.99 5.71
C LEU A 69 11.55 -22.68 6.28
N HIS A 70 12.58 -22.84 5.44
CA HIS A 70 13.81 -23.52 5.82
C HIS A 70 14.97 -22.56 6.07
N GLN A 71 15.12 -21.57 5.19
CA GLN A 71 16.19 -20.57 5.29
C GLN A 71 15.70 -19.22 4.79
N GLY A 72 16.29 -18.15 5.30
CA GLY A 72 16.11 -16.80 4.79
C GLY A 72 17.43 -16.05 4.82
N GLU A 73 17.65 -15.18 3.85
CA GLU A 73 18.77 -14.28 3.72
C GLU A 73 18.21 -12.86 3.53
N ILE A 74 18.53 -11.96 4.44
CA ILE A 74 18.02 -10.59 4.41
C ILE A 74 18.82 -9.80 3.38
N ILE A 75 18.13 -9.22 2.40
CA ILE A 75 18.71 -8.21 1.51
C ILE A 75 18.56 -6.84 2.15
N ASP A 76 17.35 -6.52 2.61
CA ASP A 76 17.06 -5.28 3.32
C ASP A 76 16.07 -5.53 4.45
N ALA A 77 16.45 -5.11 5.65
CA ALA A 77 15.58 -5.22 6.81
C ALA A 77 14.62 -4.03 6.90
N LEU A 78 14.78 -2.95 6.13
CA LEU A 78 13.98 -1.71 6.19
C LEU A 78 13.85 -1.20 7.64
N ARG A 79 15.00 -1.01 8.29
CA ARG A 79 15.06 -0.71 9.73
C ARG A 79 14.43 0.64 10.08
N GLY A 80 14.56 1.65 9.22
CA GLY A 80 13.98 2.97 9.43
C GLY A 80 12.48 2.93 9.61
N ILE A 81 11.78 2.03 8.90
CA ILE A 81 10.34 1.82 9.11
C ILE A 81 10.05 1.37 10.55
N ARG A 82 10.81 0.41 11.08
CA ARG A 82 10.55 -0.17 12.42
C ARG A 82 11.00 0.73 13.57
N GLU A 83 11.90 1.67 13.30
CA GLU A 83 12.43 2.61 14.28
C GLU A 83 11.54 3.86 14.43
N ASP A 84 10.67 4.12 13.46
CA ASP A 84 9.68 5.21 13.48
C ASP A 84 8.25 4.66 13.55
N ILE A 85 7.51 5.04 14.60
CA ILE A 85 6.13 4.57 14.82
C ILE A 85 5.15 5.01 13.72
N PHE A 86 5.33 6.21 13.17
CA PHE A 86 4.52 6.70 12.05
C PHE A 86 4.85 5.90 10.79
N ALA A 87 6.13 5.73 10.46
CA ALA A 87 6.54 4.91 9.32
C ALA A 87 6.03 3.47 9.42
N THR A 88 6.10 2.86 10.61
CA THR A 88 5.50 1.55 10.89
C THR A 88 4.00 1.53 10.61
N ALA A 89 3.25 2.56 11.03
CA ALA A 89 1.80 2.64 10.81
C ALA A 89 1.45 2.70 9.31
N TYR A 90 2.06 3.61 8.55
CA TYR A 90 1.82 3.73 7.11
C TYR A 90 2.28 2.49 6.32
N ALA A 91 3.45 1.93 6.64
CA ALA A 91 3.95 0.71 6.01
C ALA A 91 3.03 -0.49 6.30
N SER A 92 2.50 -0.60 7.52
CA SER A 92 1.53 -1.64 7.88
C SER A 92 0.25 -1.51 7.05
N TYR A 93 -0.23 -0.29 6.83
CA TYR A 93 -1.39 -0.03 5.98
C TYR A 93 -1.17 -0.48 4.53
N VAL A 94 -0.07 -0.03 3.92
CA VAL A 94 0.31 -0.39 2.54
C VAL A 94 0.46 -1.91 2.38
N VAL A 95 1.09 -2.56 3.35
CA VAL A 95 1.25 -4.02 3.36
C VAL A 95 -0.07 -4.76 3.55
N GLU A 96 -0.95 -4.32 4.44
CA GLU A 96 -2.28 -4.94 4.62
C GLU A 96 -3.14 -4.78 3.38
N LEU A 97 -3.16 -3.59 2.77
CA LEU A 97 -3.84 -3.33 1.51
C LEU A 97 -3.37 -4.31 0.42
N THR A 98 -2.06 -4.53 0.35
CA THR A 98 -1.46 -5.51 -0.59
C THR A 98 -1.88 -6.94 -0.26
N ASP A 99 -1.83 -7.34 1.01
CA ASP A 99 -2.26 -8.68 1.44
C ASP A 99 -3.74 -8.92 1.06
N LYS A 100 -4.62 -7.93 1.25
CA LYS A 100 -6.04 -8.06 0.93
C LYS A 100 -6.33 -8.16 -0.57
N ILE A 101 -5.58 -7.42 -1.38
CA ILE A 101 -5.79 -7.37 -2.83
C ILE A 101 -5.14 -8.57 -3.54
N MET A 102 -3.97 -9.01 -3.06
CA MET A 102 -3.25 -10.10 -3.71
C MET A 102 -3.91 -11.45 -3.49
N GLU A 103 -4.30 -12.08 -4.59
CA GLU A 103 -4.70 -13.48 -4.62
C GLU A 103 -3.52 -14.41 -4.28
N GLU A 104 -3.81 -15.53 -3.64
CA GLU A 104 -2.80 -16.56 -3.37
C GLU A 104 -2.28 -17.16 -4.68
N ARG A 105 -0.96 -17.39 -4.74
CA ARG A 105 -0.28 -18.10 -5.84
C ARG A 105 -0.40 -17.47 -7.23
N ARG A 106 -0.88 -16.23 -7.33
CA ARG A 106 -0.88 -15.47 -8.59
C ARG A 106 0.26 -14.45 -8.56
N PRO A 107 1.36 -14.68 -9.30
CA PRO A 107 2.46 -13.74 -9.34
C PRO A 107 2.02 -12.43 -9.99
N ASN A 108 2.43 -11.32 -9.38
CA ASN A 108 2.28 -9.99 -9.95
C ASN A 108 3.60 -9.22 -9.73
N PRO A 109 4.57 -9.33 -10.66
CA PRO A 109 5.86 -8.68 -10.53
C PRO A 109 5.77 -7.16 -10.41
N TYR A 110 4.77 -6.53 -11.08
CA TYR A 110 4.53 -5.10 -10.95
C TYR A 110 4.18 -4.70 -9.52
N LEU A 111 3.26 -5.41 -8.87
CA LEU A 111 2.90 -5.15 -7.46
C LEU A 111 4.05 -5.43 -6.49
N PHE A 112 4.83 -6.46 -6.76
CA PHE A 112 6.02 -6.76 -5.96
C PHE A 112 6.99 -5.57 -5.97
N GLU A 113 7.33 -5.05 -7.15
CA GLU A 113 8.22 -3.90 -7.29
C GLU A 113 7.62 -2.63 -6.72
N LEU A 114 6.33 -2.40 -6.96
CA LEU A 114 5.62 -1.25 -6.42
C LEU A 114 5.66 -1.23 -4.89
N LEU A 115 5.34 -2.37 -4.25
CA LEU A 115 5.41 -2.48 -2.79
C LEU A 115 6.84 -2.28 -2.28
N LEU A 116 7.82 -2.97 -2.88
CA LEU A 116 9.22 -2.88 -2.46
C LEU A 116 9.72 -1.43 -2.52
N GLN A 117 9.43 -0.74 -3.62
CA GLN A 117 9.86 0.63 -3.82
C GLN A 117 9.16 1.61 -2.87
N THR A 118 7.84 1.47 -2.67
CA THR A 118 7.12 2.29 -1.70
C THR A 118 7.70 2.11 -0.29
N LEU A 119 7.97 0.88 0.13
CA LEU A 119 8.57 0.61 1.43
C LEU A 119 9.99 1.17 1.54
N LYS A 120 10.81 1.09 0.50
CA LYS A 120 12.13 1.74 0.48
C LYS A 120 12.03 3.25 0.65
N TYR A 121 11.13 3.91 -0.07
CA TYR A 121 10.93 5.36 0.11
C TYR A 121 10.40 5.74 1.48
N MET A 122 9.52 4.93 2.08
CA MET A 122 9.11 5.13 3.47
C MET A 122 10.29 4.97 4.43
N ASN A 123 11.14 3.97 4.20
CA ASN A 123 12.36 3.75 4.99
C ASN A 123 13.36 4.90 4.87
N ASP A 124 13.44 5.52 3.69
CA ASP A 124 14.33 6.66 3.41
C ASP A 124 13.77 8.00 3.92
N GLY A 125 12.61 7.99 4.60
CA GLY A 125 12.03 9.18 5.24
C GLY A 125 11.31 10.13 4.29
N LEU A 126 10.89 9.66 3.10
CA LEU A 126 10.01 10.44 2.24
C LEU A 126 8.61 10.58 2.87
N ASP A 127 7.83 11.52 2.34
CA ASP A 127 6.51 11.88 2.88
C ASP A 127 5.54 10.68 2.84
N LEU A 128 5.27 10.12 4.02
CA LEU A 128 4.50 8.89 4.20
C LEU A 128 3.05 8.99 3.70
N GLU A 129 2.41 10.15 3.88
CA GLU A 129 1.05 10.39 3.40
C GLU A 129 1.01 10.35 1.87
N ILE A 130 1.95 11.06 1.23
CA ILE A 130 2.05 11.12 -0.23
C ILE A 130 2.36 9.75 -0.83
N LEU A 131 3.30 9.01 -0.24
CA LEU A 131 3.62 7.64 -0.68
C LEU A 131 2.39 6.73 -0.57
N THR A 132 1.59 6.90 0.48
CA THR A 132 0.36 6.13 0.69
C THR A 132 -0.69 6.48 -0.35
N TYR A 133 -0.94 7.77 -0.62
CA TYR A 133 -1.87 8.19 -1.66
C TYR A 133 -1.46 7.71 -3.06
N ILE A 134 -0.15 7.76 -3.38
CA ILE A 134 0.35 7.21 -4.64
C ILE A 134 0.10 5.71 -4.71
N TYR A 135 0.37 4.99 -3.62
CA TYR A 135 0.15 3.55 -3.54
C TYR A 135 -1.33 3.21 -3.77
N GLU A 136 -2.24 3.87 -3.05
CA GLU A 136 -3.68 3.72 -3.19
C GLU A 136 -4.15 4.00 -4.61
N MET A 137 -3.79 5.13 -5.20
CA MET A 137 -4.16 5.45 -6.59
C MET A 137 -3.68 4.37 -7.58
N LYS A 138 -2.50 3.80 -7.37
CA LYS A 138 -2.00 2.70 -8.20
C LYS A 138 -2.75 1.39 -7.96
N MET A 139 -3.13 1.11 -6.72
CA MET A 139 -3.89 -0.09 -6.37
C MET A 139 -5.31 -0.06 -6.97
N LEU A 140 -5.92 1.11 -7.17
CA LEU A 140 -7.20 1.24 -7.87
C LEU A 140 -7.17 0.62 -9.28
N ARG A 141 -6.09 0.82 -10.03
CA ARG A 141 -5.90 0.17 -11.34
C ARG A 141 -5.82 -1.35 -11.23
N VAL A 142 -5.14 -1.84 -10.20
CA VAL A 142 -4.88 -3.26 -9.97
C VAL A 142 -6.17 -4.01 -9.64
N ILE A 143 -7.04 -3.40 -8.86
CA ILE A 143 -8.34 -3.99 -8.47
C ILE A 143 -9.45 -3.73 -9.49
N GLY A 144 -9.14 -3.10 -10.63
CA GLY A 144 -10.11 -2.84 -11.68
C GLY A 144 -11.14 -1.75 -11.33
N LEU A 145 -10.78 -0.81 -10.46
CA LEU A 145 -11.61 0.33 -10.05
C LEU A 145 -10.98 1.67 -10.50
N PRO A 146 -10.74 1.88 -11.81
CA PRO A 146 -10.11 3.10 -12.27
C PRO A 146 -11.07 4.30 -12.20
N PRO A 147 -10.71 5.40 -11.53
CA PRO A 147 -11.47 6.64 -11.61
C PRO A 147 -11.27 7.33 -12.97
N SER A 148 -12.27 8.09 -13.41
CA SER A 148 -12.16 8.94 -14.61
C SER A 148 -11.36 10.20 -14.30
N LEU A 149 -10.07 10.20 -14.64
CA LEU A 149 -9.15 11.28 -14.32
C LEU A 149 -8.69 12.11 -15.53
N ASP A 150 -8.75 11.60 -16.76
CA ASP A 150 -8.25 12.31 -17.95
C ASP A 150 -9.18 13.43 -18.42
N GLY A 151 -10.43 13.41 -17.98
CA GLY A 151 -11.44 14.43 -18.27
C GLY A 151 -12.68 14.26 -17.39
N CYS A 152 -13.71 15.04 -17.69
CA CYS A 152 -15.00 14.95 -17.02
C CYS A 152 -15.62 13.56 -17.25
N ALA A 153 -15.98 12.85 -16.18
CA ALA A 153 -16.62 11.54 -16.22
C ALA A 153 -17.94 11.52 -17.01
N VAL A 154 -18.56 12.70 -17.17
CA VAL A 154 -19.88 12.85 -17.81
C VAL A 154 -19.77 13.26 -19.28
N CYS A 155 -19.00 14.31 -19.59
CA CYS A 155 -18.98 14.92 -20.92
C CYS A 155 -17.64 14.80 -21.64
N GLY A 156 -16.61 14.24 -20.99
CA GLY A 156 -15.27 14.05 -21.56
C GLY A 156 -14.40 15.31 -21.66
N ARG A 157 -14.90 16.49 -21.26
CA ARG A 157 -14.09 17.73 -21.26
C ARG A 157 -12.81 17.54 -20.44
N SER A 158 -11.65 17.80 -21.02
CA SER A 158 -10.33 17.60 -20.42
C SER A 158 -9.72 18.85 -19.77
N GLU A 159 -10.27 20.03 -20.08
CA GLU A 159 -9.78 21.34 -19.62
C GLU A 159 -10.76 22.05 -18.68
N GLY A 160 -10.25 23.03 -17.93
CA GLY A 160 -11.01 23.85 -17.00
C GLY A 160 -10.85 23.43 -15.54
N ARG A 161 -11.82 23.86 -14.71
CA ARG A 161 -11.86 23.50 -13.29
C ARG A 161 -12.57 22.17 -13.12
N PHE A 162 -12.03 21.35 -12.23
CA PHE A 162 -12.59 20.04 -11.91
C PHE A 162 -12.86 19.93 -10.41
N SER A 163 -14.00 19.33 -10.11
CA SER A 163 -14.33 18.73 -8.81
C SER A 163 -14.25 17.21 -8.95
N PHE A 164 -14.42 16.46 -7.85
CA PHE A 164 -14.48 15.00 -7.90
C PHE A 164 -15.84 14.52 -7.39
N SER A 165 -16.49 13.67 -8.18
CA SER A 165 -17.73 13.01 -7.77
C SER A 165 -17.44 11.54 -7.48
N ILE A 166 -17.80 11.10 -6.28
CA ILE A 166 -17.78 9.68 -5.95
C ILE A 166 -18.82 8.97 -6.80
N LYS A 167 -20.06 9.48 -6.83
CA LYS A 167 -21.18 8.91 -7.59
C LYS A 167 -20.87 8.69 -9.07
N GLU A 168 -20.27 9.68 -9.74
CA GLU A 168 -19.92 9.59 -11.17
C GLU A 168 -18.53 8.95 -11.39
N GLY A 169 -17.84 8.57 -10.30
CA GLY A 169 -16.59 7.80 -10.36
C GLY A 169 -15.39 8.56 -10.93
N GLY A 170 -15.33 9.90 -10.79
CA GLY A 170 -14.23 10.67 -11.35
C GLY A 170 -14.43 12.19 -11.33
N PHE A 171 -13.67 12.89 -12.17
CA PHE A 171 -13.75 14.34 -12.22
C PHE A 171 -15.05 14.84 -12.85
N LEU A 172 -15.58 15.96 -12.34
CA LEU A 172 -16.66 16.72 -12.96
C LEU A 172 -16.17 18.13 -13.32
N CYS A 173 -16.32 18.50 -14.59
CA CYS A 173 -16.06 19.86 -15.04
C CYS A 173 -17.13 20.82 -14.51
N ASP A 174 -16.84 22.11 -14.59
CA ASP A 174 -17.72 23.22 -14.22
C ASP A 174 -19.13 23.15 -14.83
N GLN A 175 -19.29 22.59 -16.04
CA GLN A 175 -20.60 22.43 -16.67
C GLN A 175 -21.39 21.20 -16.23
N CYS A 176 -20.75 20.24 -15.57
CA CYS A 176 -21.40 19.00 -15.13
C CYS A 176 -21.49 18.91 -13.60
N GLU A 177 -20.98 19.92 -12.89
CA GLU A 177 -20.85 19.90 -11.46
C GLU A 177 -22.20 19.83 -10.72
N GLU A 178 -23.26 20.34 -11.35
CA GLU A 178 -24.64 20.27 -10.85
C GLU A 178 -25.22 18.85 -10.85
N LYS A 179 -24.62 17.89 -11.56
CA LYS A 179 -25.05 16.48 -11.56
C LYS A 179 -24.79 15.77 -10.23
N ASP A 180 -23.87 16.31 -9.44
CA ASP A 180 -23.58 15.82 -8.09
C ASP A 180 -23.40 17.00 -7.11
N PRO A 181 -24.47 17.36 -6.36
CA PRO A 181 -24.40 18.36 -5.31
C PRO A 181 -23.42 18.03 -4.18
N TYR A 182 -23.06 16.74 -4.00
CA TYR A 182 -22.18 16.26 -2.94
C TYR A 182 -20.73 16.07 -3.39
N ARG A 183 -20.38 16.57 -4.59
CA ARG A 183 -19.02 16.51 -5.13
C ARG A 183 -17.99 17.17 -4.19
N PHE A 184 -16.77 16.65 -4.22
CA PHE A 184 -15.62 17.25 -3.57
C PHE A 184 -15.10 18.42 -4.41
N SER A 185 -15.14 19.63 -3.83
CA SER A 185 -14.45 20.78 -4.42
C SER A 185 -12.94 20.59 -4.29
N LEU A 186 -12.21 20.76 -5.40
CA LEU A 186 -10.77 20.54 -5.44
C LEU A 186 -10.03 21.77 -5.91
N SER A 187 -8.86 21.99 -5.31
CA SER A 187 -7.88 22.92 -5.85
C SER A 187 -7.30 22.38 -7.17
N SER A 188 -6.77 23.28 -8.01
CA SER A 188 -6.06 22.86 -9.22
C SER A 188 -4.84 21.98 -8.89
N ALA A 189 -4.26 22.12 -7.70
CA ALA A 189 -3.16 21.29 -7.23
C ALA A 189 -3.62 19.86 -6.96
N ALA A 190 -4.73 19.65 -6.23
CA ALA A 190 -5.26 18.30 -5.98
C ALA A 190 -5.66 17.60 -7.27
N VAL A 191 -6.33 18.28 -8.21
CA VAL A 191 -6.67 17.71 -9.53
C VAL A 191 -5.42 17.21 -10.25
N ARG A 192 -4.37 18.03 -10.30
CA ARG A 192 -3.08 17.63 -10.93
C ARG A 192 -2.43 16.46 -10.21
N LEU A 193 -2.45 16.45 -8.87
CA LEU A 193 -1.82 15.40 -8.09
C LEU A 193 -2.57 14.07 -8.17
N LEU A 194 -3.91 14.06 -8.17
CA LEU A 194 -4.69 12.83 -8.38
C LEU A 194 -4.35 12.18 -9.73
N ARG A 195 -4.31 12.98 -10.81
CA ARG A 195 -3.84 12.52 -12.13
C ARG A 195 -2.41 11.99 -12.06
N LEU A 196 -1.51 12.79 -11.49
CA LEU A 196 -0.11 12.43 -11.41
C LEU A 196 0.07 11.11 -10.65
N PHE A 197 -0.52 10.95 -9.47
CA PHE A 197 -0.37 9.76 -8.65
C PHE A 197 -0.88 8.49 -9.32
N TYR A 198 -1.94 8.60 -10.14
CA TYR A 198 -2.49 7.48 -10.90
C TYR A 198 -1.59 7.05 -12.07
N HIS A 199 -0.96 8.00 -12.78
CA HIS A 199 -0.19 7.72 -14.00
C HIS A 199 1.34 7.69 -13.82
N LEU A 200 1.87 8.28 -12.76
CA LEU A 200 3.30 8.40 -12.47
C LEU A 200 3.94 7.02 -12.32
N ASP A 201 5.11 6.81 -12.92
CA ASP A 201 5.99 5.71 -12.54
C ASP A 201 6.71 6.08 -11.23
N LEU A 202 6.61 5.24 -10.21
CA LEU A 202 7.16 5.51 -8.89
C LEU A 202 8.70 5.65 -8.92
N SER A 203 9.39 5.04 -9.90
CA SER A 203 10.82 5.25 -10.16
C SER A 203 11.20 6.68 -10.52
N ARG A 204 10.24 7.49 -10.95
CA ARG A 204 10.42 8.89 -11.30
C ARG A 204 10.02 9.84 -10.16
N LEU A 205 9.73 9.29 -8.97
CA LEU A 205 9.38 10.08 -7.81
C LEU A 205 10.60 10.90 -7.34
N GLY A 206 10.55 12.21 -7.57
CA GLY A 206 11.49 13.15 -6.99
C GLY A 206 11.10 13.57 -5.57
N LYS A 207 11.71 14.66 -5.08
CA LYS A 207 11.25 15.31 -3.85
C LYS A 207 9.87 15.93 -4.11
N ILE A 208 8.85 15.41 -3.43
CA ILE A 208 7.51 16.00 -3.43
C ILE A 208 7.28 16.73 -2.12
N SER A 209 6.87 17.99 -2.21
CA SER A 209 6.36 18.77 -1.08
C SER A 209 4.95 19.22 -1.42
N VAL A 210 3.96 18.76 -0.64
CA VAL A 210 2.54 19.10 -0.83
C VAL A 210 2.05 19.86 0.39
N LYS A 211 1.30 20.93 0.15
CA LYS A 211 0.67 21.72 1.22
C LYS A 211 -0.38 20.88 1.97
N LYS A 212 -0.54 21.14 3.27
CA LYS A 212 -1.47 20.39 4.13
C LYS A 212 -2.91 20.43 3.63
N GLU A 213 -3.35 21.58 3.10
CA GLU A 213 -4.69 21.74 2.53
C GLU A 213 -4.90 20.80 1.35
N THR A 214 -3.91 20.71 0.46
CA THR A 214 -3.96 19.79 -0.69
C THR A 214 -3.89 18.33 -0.26
N LYS A 215 -3.13 17.98 0.80
CA LYS A 215 -3.14 16.62 1.35
C LYS A 215 -4.53 16.23 1.88
N ASN A 216 -5.21 17.13 2.58
CA ASN A 216 -6.57 16.89 3.07
C ASN A 216 -7.55 16.66 1.91
N GLU A 217 -7.47 17.46 0.84
CA GLU A 217 -8.28 17.26 -0.38
C GLU A 217 -8.05 15.86 -0.99
N LEU A 218 -6.78 15.44 -1.09
CA LEU A 218 -6.41 14.12 -1.60
C LEU A 218 -6.93 12.99 -0.70
N HIS A 219 -6.72 13.11 0.62
CA HIS A 219 -7.20 12.13 1.60
C HIS A 219 -8.70 11.91 1.50
N HIS A 220 -9.48 13.00 1.50
CA HIS A 220 -10.94 12.90 1.44
C HIS A 220 -11.43 12.19 0.18
N VAL A 221 -10.88 12.54 -0.99
CA VAL A 221 -11.27 11.91 -2.25
C VAL A 221 -10.86 10.44 -2.28
N ILE A 222 -9.60 10.13 -1.96
CA ILE A 222 -9.07 8.77 -2.05
C ILE A 222 -9.78 7.86 -1.06
N SER A 223 -9.91 8.28 0.21
CA SER A 223 -10.61 7.49 1.23
C SER A 223 -12.06 7.26 0.84
N ALA A 224 -12.81 8.29 0.44
CA ALA A 224 -14.21 8.15 0.07
C ALA A 224 -14.38 7.21 -1.13
N TYR A 225 -13.48 7.28 -2.11
CA TYR A 225 -13.52 6.39 -3.27
C TYR A 225 -13.24 4.93 -2.88
N TYR A 226 -12.28 4.70 -2.00
CA TYR A 226 -12.02 3.37 -1.44
C TYR A 226 -13.18 2.83 -0.62
N ASP A 227 -13.78 3.67 0.23
CA ASP A 227 -14.90 3.26 1.08
C ASP A 227 -16.15 2.90 0.25
N GLU A 228 -16.40 3.60 -0.84
CA GLU A 228 -17.51 3.30 -1.76
C GLU A 228 -17.25 2.04 -2.59
N TYR A 229 -16.09 1.94 -3.25
CA TYR A 229 -15.90 0.98 -4.33
C TYR A 229 -15.08 -0.26 -3.98
N SER A 230 -14.18 -0.18 -2.99
CA SER A 230 -13.20 -1.27 -2.79
C SER A 230 -13.79 -2.51 -2.11
N GLY A 231 -14.83 -2.34 -1.28
CA GLY A 231 -15.36 -3.40 -0.42
C GLY A 231 -14.34 -3.95 0.61
N LEU A 232 -13.19 -3.28 0.77
CA LEU A 232 -12.11 -3.73 1.63
C LEU A 232 -12.31 -3.25 3.08
N SER A 233 -12.05 -4.15 4.03
CA SER A 233 -11.93 -3.80 5.45
C SER A 233 -10.48 -3.99 5.89
N LEU A 234 -9.81 -2.87 6.19
CA LEU A 234 -8.43 -2.81 6.63
C LEU A 234 -8.38 -2.50 8.13
N LYS A 235 -7.74 -3.36 8.91
CA LYS A 235 -7.59 -3.15 10.37
C LYS A 235 -6.67 -1.97 10.66
N THR A 236 -5.66 -1.80 9.84
CA THR A 236 -4.65 -0.73 9.94
C THR A 236 -5.22 0.64 9.61
N LYS A 237 -6.32 0.76 8.86
CA LYS A 237 -6.94 2.07 8.57
C LYS A 237 -7.32 2.82 9.85
N ARG A 238 -8.00 2.13 10.77
CA ARG A 238 -8.36 2.70 12.09
C ARG A 238 -7.14 3.09 12.92
N PHE A 239 -6.09 2.28 12.87
CA PHE A 239 -4.85 2.56 13.58
C PHE A 239 -4.13 3.79 12.99
N LEU A 240 -4.12 3.92 11.66
CA LEU A 240 -3.53 5.05 10.97
C LEU A 240 -4.24 6.36 11.33
N GLU A 241 -5.58 6.36 11.32
CA GLU A 241 -6.39 7.50 11.76
C GLU A 241 -6.08 7.93 13.20
N GLN A 242 -5.90 6.98 14.12
CA GLN A 242 -5.51 7.26 15.51
C GLN A 242 -4.09 7.85 15.62
N ILE A 243 -3.15 7.34 14.83
CA ILE A 243 -1.77 7.81 14.81
C ILE A 243 -1.67 9.22 14.20
N GLU A 244 -2.47 9.54 13.18
CA GLU A 244 -2.54 10.88 12.60
C GLU A 244 -3.09 11.90 13.60
N GLN A 245 -4.13 11.53 14.36
CA GLN A 245 -4.63 12.35 15.47
C GLN A 245 -3.54 12.60 16.52
N LEU A 246 -2.73 11.60 16.86
CA LEU A 246 -1.59 11.80 17.77
C LEU A 246 -0.54 12.75 17.17
N LYS A 247 -0.17 12.57 15.89
CA LYS A 247 0.80 13.42 15.19
C LYS A 247 0.41 14.89 15.24
N SER A 248 -0.86 15.20 14.97
CA SER A 248 -1.39 16.56 14.99
C SER A 248 -1.39 17.23 16.36
N ARG A 249 -1.34 16.46 17.47
CA ARG A 249 -1.23 16.99 18.83
C ARG A 249 0.22 17.26 19.26
N LEU A 250 1.18 16.65 18.58
CA LEU A 250 2.61 16.78 18.87
C LEU A 250 3.28 17.91 18.08
N GLN A 251 2.59 18.46 17.08
CA GLN A 251 3.02 19.60 16.25
C GLN A 251 2.34 20.89 16.71
#